data_AF-A0A8J2IEW5-F1
#
_entry.id   AF-A0A8J2IEW5-F1
#
_cell.length_a   1.000
_cell.length_b   1.000
_cell.length_c   1.000
_cell.angle_alpha   90.00
_cell.angle_beta   90.00
_cell.angle_gamma   90.00
#
_symmetry.space_group_name_H-M   'P 1'
#
loop_
_entity.id
_entity.type
_entity.pdbx_description
1 polymer ?
#
loop_
_entity_poly.entity_id
_entity_poly.type
_entity_poly.pdbx_seq_one_letter_code
_entity_poly.pdbx_strand_id
1 'polypeptide(L)'
;VISLSSKGLTTGEIAAHLAEVYGADVSKQTISTITERVMEGMAEWQNRPLDPVYPVLFIDCIHVKIREGNVANRPIYVAMGVTVDGTRDILGLWAGEHGDGEGAKYWLRVLSELKNRGVQDVLIVVCDGLKHLPDSIEQVWPQTIVQT
;
A
#
# COMPACT_ATOMS: atom_id res chain seq x y z
N VAL A 1 -14.63 17.19 -2.65
CA VAL A 1 -14.86 15.78 -3.05
C VAL A 1 -13.70 14.89 -2.62
N ILE A 2 -12.52 14.96 -3.24
CA ILE A 2 -11.38 14.06 -2.94
C ILE A 2 -11.02 14.02 -1.43
N SER A 3 -10.91 15.18 -0.78
CA SER A 3 -10.65 15.25 0.68
C SER A 3 -11.77 14.66 1.55
N LEU A 4 -13.02 14.64 1.08
CA LEU A 4 -14.13 14.00 1.80
C LEU A 4 -14.08 12.49 1.62
N SER A 5 -13.76 12.01 0.41
CA SER A 5 -13.50 10.59 0.14
C SER A 5 -12.34 10.06 0.98
N SER A 6 -11.23 10.82 1.10
CA SER A 6 -10.08 10.42 1.92
C SER A 6 -10.37 10.37 3.42
N LYS A 7 -11.45 11.04 3.87
CA LYS A 7 -11.95 10.96 5.25
C LYS A 7 -12.93 9.80 5.47
N GLY A 8 -13.18 8.98 4.45
CA GLY A 8 -14.01 7.78 4.53
C GLY A 8 -15.49 7.97 4.20
N LEU A 9 -15.90 9.14 3.70
CA LEU A 9 -17.29 9.35 3.31
C LEU A 9 -17.60 8.59 2.02
N THR A 10 -18.76 7.93 2.00
CA THR A 10 -19.34 7.29 0.81
C THR A 10 -19.75 8.35 -0.22
N THR A 11 -19.88 7.94 -1.50
CA THR A 11 -20.33 8.84 -2.57
C THR A 11 -21.71 9.45 -2.30
N GLY A 12 -22.58 8.75 -1.56
CA GLY A 12 -23.88 9.26 -1.13
C GLY A 12 -23.76 10.34 -0.05
N GLU A 13 -22.92 10.13 0.96
CA GLU A 13 -22.67 11.14 2.01
C GLU A 13 -22.02 12.39 1.45
N ILE A 14 -21.10 12.24 0.49
CA ILE A 14 -20.48 13.39 -0.19
C ILE A 14 -21.53 14.16 -0.99
N ALA A 15 -22.41 13.49 -1.73
CA ALA A 15 -23.48 14.14 -2.47
C ALA A 15 -24.42 14.92 -1.54
N ALA A 16 -24.84 14.29 -0.42
CA ALA A 16 -25.68 14.94 0.59
C ALA A 16 -24.99 16.16 1.21
N HIS A 17 -23.71 16.05 1.55
CA HIS A 17 -22.93 17.15 2.11
C HIS A 17 -22.78 18.33 1.14
N LEU A 18 -22.60 18.06 -0.16
CA LEU A 18 -22.52 19.12 -1.17
C LEU A 18 -23.87 19.82 -1.38
N ALA A 19 -24.97 19.08 -1.33
CA ALA A 19 -26.31 19.65 -1.40
C ALA A 19 -26.61 20.53 -0.17
N GLU A 20 -26.26 20.07 1.03
CA GLU A 20 -26.52 20.78 2.29
C GLU A 20 -25.69 22.06 2.43
N VAL A 21 -24.37 21.99 2.20
CA VAL A 21 -23.46 23.12 2.47
C VAL A 21 -23.41 24.10 1.31
N TYR A 22 -23.52 23.61 0.08
CA TYR A 22 -23.29 24.41 -1.13
C TYR A 22 -24.50 24.52 -2.05
N GLY A 23 -25.63 23.86 -1.75
CA GLY A 23 -26.80 23.85 -2.63
C GLY A 23 -26.56 23.14 -3.97
N ALA A 24 -25.48 22.37 -4.09
CA ALA A 24 -25.06 21.75 -5.33
C ALA A 24 -25.59 20.31 -5.44
N ASP A 25 -26.40 20.04 -6.47
CA ASP A 25 -26.83 18.68 -6.79
C ASP A 25 -25.76 17.97 -7.64
N VAL A 26 -25.09 16.98 -7.03
CA VAL A 26 -23.99 16.24 -7.65
C VAL A 26 -24.28 14.75 -7.56
N SER A 27 -24.31 14.08 -8.70
CA SER A 27 -24.55 12.63 -8.75
C SER A 27 -23.40 11.83 -8.13
N LYS A 28 -23.71 10.64 -7.60
CA LYS A 28 -22.71 9.67 -7.13
C LYS A 28 -21.70 9.31 -8.23
N GLN A 29 -22.15 9.22 -9.48
CA GLN A 29 -21.29 8.93 -10.64
C GLN A 29 -20.26 10.04 -10.85
N THR A 30 -20.68 11.31 -10.78
CA THR A 30 -19.78 12.46 -10.90
C THR A 30 -18.72 12.44 -9.80
N ILE A 31 -19.10 12.09 -8.57
CA ILE A 31 -18.16 11.95 -7.45
C ILE A 31 -17.13 10.84 -7.75
N SER A 32 -17.57 9.67 -8.21
CA SER A 32 -16.68 8.58 -8.62
C SER A 32 -15.68 9.02 -9.70
N THR A 33 -16.17 9.68 -10.75
CA THR A 33 -15.31 10.21 -11.83
C THR A 33 -14.31 11.27 -11.34
N ILE A 34 -14.68 12.09 -10.34
CA ILE A 34 -13.73 13.02 -9.71
C ILE A 34 -12.67 12.25 -8.94
N THR A 35 -13.04 11.20 -8.20
CA THR A 35 -12.06 10.39 -7.45
C THR A 35 -11.13 9.60 -8.38
N GLU A 36 -11.57 9.20 -9.57
CA GLU A 36 -10.71 8.53 -10.56
C GLU A 36 -9.54 9.40 -11.03
N ARG A 37 -9.62 10.73 -10.87
CA ARG A 37 -8.51 11.63 -11.25
C ARG A 37 -7.24 11.44 -10.43
N VAL A 38 -7.31 10.80 -9.25
CA VAL A 38 -6.11 10.50 -8.46
C VAL A 38 -5.39 9.23 -8.89
N MET A 39 -5.96 8.44 -9.80
CA MET A 39 -5.40 7.15 -10.22
C MET A 39 -4.04 7.30 -10.89
N GLU A 40 -3.84 8.35 -11.69
CA GLU A 40 -2.56 8.67 -12.31
C GLU A 40 -1.50 8.98 -11.24
N GLY A 41 -1.81 9.88 -10.30
CA GLY A 41 -0.91 10.20 -9.19
C GLY A 41 -0.64 9.00 -8.27
N MET A 42 -1.59 8.08 -8.12
CA MET A 42 -1.38 6.82 -7.39
C MET A 42 -0.36 5.94 -8.13
N ALA A 43 -0.47 5.82 -9.46
CA ALA A 43 0.47 5.04 -10.25
C ALA A 43 1.87 5.66 -10.24
N GLU A 44 1.98 6.99 -10.33
CA GLU A 44 3.25 7.70 -10.18
C GLU A 44 3.86 7.46 -8.79
N TRP A 45 3.06 7.58 -7.73
CA TRP A 45 3.53 7.35 -6.36
C TRP A 45 3.97 5.89 -6.14
N GLN A 46 3.24 4.91 -6.68
CA GLN A 46 3.59 3.50 -6.60
C GLN A 46 4.91 3.18 -7.31
N ASN A 47 5.24 3.89 -8.39
CA ASN A 47 6.47 3.67 -9.17
C ASN A 47 7.59 4.68 -8.87
N ARG A 48 7.39 5.57 -7.88
CA ARG A 48 8.38 6.61 -7.57
C ARG A 48 9.73 5.98 -7.19
N PRO A 49 10.85 6.62 -7.57
CA PRO A 49 12.17 6.25 -7.08
C PRO A 49 12.21 6.28 -5.55
N LEU A 50 12.94 5.35 -4.96
CA LEU A 50 13.15 5.22 -3.52
C LEU A 50 14.62 5.44 -3.18
N ASP A 51 14.87 5.85 -1.95
CA ASP A 51 16.23 6.00 -1.42
C ASP A 51 17.01 4.67 -1.48
N PRO A 52 18.35 4.74 -1.65
CA PRO A 52 19.16 3.55 -1.81
C PRO A 52 19.29 2.72 -0.53
N VAL A 53 19.14 3.32 0.65
CA VAL A 53 19.37 2.64 1.94
C VAL A 53 18.29 3.01 2.94
N TYR A 54 17.72 1.99 3.59
CA TYR A 54 16.79 2.15 4.71
C TYR A 54 17.32 1.42 5.96
N PRO A 55 17.60 2.14 7.05
CA PRO A 55 17.95 1.51 8.33
C PRO A 55 16.97 0.46 8.83
N VAL A 56 15.66 0.72 8.70
CA VAL A 56 14.63 -0.22 9.13
C VAL A 56 13.51 -0.25 8.09
N LEU A 57 13.06 -1.45 7.73
CA LEU A 57 11.88 -1.69 6.90
C LEU A 57 10.88 -2.52 7.69
N PHE A 58 9.66 -2.02 7.85
CA PHE A 58 8.54 -2.75 8.43
C PHE A 58 7.69 -3.33 7.31
N ILE A 59 7.34 -4.61 7.40
CA ILE A 59 6.38 -5.26 6.52
C ILE A 59 5.23 -5.79 7.40
N ASP A 60 4.03 -5.28 7.14
CA ASP A 60 2.82 -5.61 7.90
C ASP A 60 1.66 -5.89 6.94
N CYS A 61 0.57 -6.46 7.45
CA CYS A 61 -0.61 -6.86 6.71
C CYS A 61 -1.90 -6.38 7.39
N ILE A 62 -2.74 -5.67 6.64
CA ILE A 62 -4.09 -5.29 7.07
C ILE A 62 -5.12 -6.04 6.25
N HIS A 63 -6.06 -6.71 6.91
CA HIS A 63 -7.16 -7.39 6.24
C HIS A 63 -8.32 -6.42 5.99
N VAL A 64 -8.65 -6.20 4.72
CA VAL A 64 -9.72 -5.32 4.27
C VAL A 64 -10.81 -6.12 3.58
N LYS A 65 -12.09 -5.81 3.85
CA LYS A 65 -13.22 -6.40 3.13
C LYS A 65 -13.37 -5.73 1.78
N ILE A 66 -13.16 -6.49 0.71
CA ILE A 66 -13.28 -6.01 -0.68
C ILE A 66 -14.44 -6.76 -1.35
N ARG A 67 -15.25 -6.04 -2.13
CA ARG A 67 -16.35 -6.61 -2.92
C ARG A 67 -15.94 -6.69 -4.39
N GLU A 68 -15.72 -7.91 -4.87
CA GLU A 68 -15.55 -8.23 -6.30
C GLU A 68 -16.48 -9.39 -6.64
N GLY A 69 -17.73 -9.08 -6.98
CA GLY A 69 -18.83 -10.04 -7.00
C GLY A 69 -19.30 -10.37 -5.59
N ASN A 70 -18.52 -11.15 -4.84
CA ASN A 70 -18.75 -11.45 -3.42
C ASN A 70 -17.86 -10.61 -2.50
N VAL A 71 -18.27 -10.42 -1.25
CA VAL A 71 -17.46 -9.75 -0.23
C VAL A 71 -16.51 -10.76 0.39
N ALA A 72 -15.21 -10.51 0.31
CA ALA A 72 -14.18 -11.35 0.91
C ALA A 72 -13.15 -10.50 1.65
N ASN A 73 -12.55 -11.06 2.70
CA ASN A 73 -11.35 -10.47 3.30
C ASN A 73 -10.18 -10.63 2.31
N ARG A 74 -9.46 -9.54 2.09
CA ARG A 74 -8.21 -9.53 1.34
C ARG A 74 -7.10 -8.88 2.17
N PRO A 75 -5.91 -9.49 2.24
CA PRO A 75 -4.77 -8.88 2.88
C PRO A 75 -4.23 -7.74 2.00
N ILE A 76 -3.88 -6.62 2.64
CA ILE A 76 -3.15 -5.51 2.05
C ILE A 76 -1.81 -5.44 2.78
N TYR A 77 -0.73 -5.75 2.09
CA TYR A 77 0.62 -5.66 2.64
C TYR A 77 1.15 -4.24 2.49
N VAL A 78 1.78 -3.77 3.56
CA VAL A 78 2.36 -2.43 3.65
C VAL A 78 3.85 -2.58 3.89
N ALA A 79 4.66 -1.91 3.06
CA ALA A 79 6.08 -1.72 3.33
C ALA A 79 6.30 -0.29 3.81
N MET A 80 6.82 -0.11 5.02
CA MET A 80 7.15 1.20 5.60
C MET A 80 8.64 1.26 5.93
N GLY A 81 9.35 2.15 5.27
CA GLY A 81 10.77 2.39 5.51
C GLY A 81 10.98 3.51 6.53
N VAL A 82 12.02 3.39 7.34
CA VAL A 82 12.63 4.51 8.06
C VAL A 82 13.84 4.95 7.25
N THR A 83 13.85 6.20 6.80
CA THR A 83 14.95 6.78 6.04
C THR A 83 16.17 7.04 6.94
N VAL A 84 17.32 7.35 6.34
CA VAL A 84 18.56 7.64 7.08
C VAL A 84 18.47 8.89 7.97
N ASP A 85 17.58 9.83 7.67
CA ASP A 85 17.27 10.99 8.50
C ASP A 85 16.23 10.69 9.60
N GLY A 86 15.70 9.46 9.67
CA GLY A 86 14.76 9.02 10.69
C GLY A 86 13.28 9.29 10.37
N THR A 87 12.97 9.68 9.13
CA THR A 87 11.60 9.89 8.67
C THR A 87 10.95 8.56 8.27
N ARG A 88 9.66 8.39 8.57
CA ARG A 88 8.91 7.20 8.12
C ARG A 88 8.25 7.50 6.79
N ASP A 89 8.39 6.58 5.84
CA ASP A 89 7.73 6.66 4.54
C ASP A 89 7.09 5.32 4.16
N ILE A 90 5.89 5.37 3.56
CA ILE A 90 5.24 4.19 2.99
C ILE A 90 5.84 3.95 1.60
N LEU A 91 6.57 2.86 1.45
CA LEU A 91 7.26 2.53 0.21
C LEU A 91 6.31 1.89 -0.81
N GLY A 92 5.29 1.17 -0.34
CA GLY A 92 4.27 0.61 -1.21
C GLY A 92 3.16 -0.12 -0.46
N LEU A 93 2.11 -0.43 -1.21
CA LEU A 93 0.92 -1.16 -0.78
C LEU A 93 0.59 -2.21 -1.85
N TRP A 94 0.44 -3.46 -1.44
CA TRP A 94 0.11 -4.56 -2.37
C TRP A 94 -1.09 -5.33 -1.86
N ALA A 95 -2.11 -5.49 -2.71
CA ALA A 95 -3.16 -6.43 -2.44
C ALA A 95 -2.63 -7.86 -2.63
N GLY A 96 -2.84 -8.70 -1.62
CA GLY A 96 -2.69 -10.14 -1.77
C GLY A 96 -3.91 -10.77 -2.43
N GLU A 97 -3.71 -11.96 -2.96
CA GLU A 97 -4.82 -12.79 -3.44
C GLU A 97 -5.64 -13.32 -2.24
N HIS A 98 -6.86 -13.76 -2.52
CA HIS A 98 -7.68 -14.40 -1.49
C HIS A 98 -7.08 -15.77 -1.11
N GLY A 99 -6.83 -16.02 0.17
CA GLY A 99 -6.28 -17.29 0.67
C GLY A 99 -4.77 -17.26 0.89
N ASP A 100 -4.09 -18.37 0.64
CA ASP A 100 -2.66 -18.61 0.94
C ASP A 100 -1.67 -17.87 -0.02
N GLY A 101 -2.06 -16.72 -0.58
CA GLY A 101 -1.33 -15.96 -1.60
C GLY A 101 0.04 -15.40 -1.20
N GLU A 102 0.52 -15.71 0.00
CA GLU A 102 1.79 -15.30 0.62
C GLU A 102 2.94 -16.26 0.29
N GLY A 103 2.95 -16.85 -0.90
CA GLY A 103 4.03 -17.74 -1.31
C GLY A 103 5.36 -16.99 -1.51
N ALA A 104 6.49 -17.71 -1.45
CA ALA A 104 7.83 -17.15 -1.69
C ALA A 104 7.92 -16.31 -2.98
N LYS A 105 7.23 -16.72 -4.06
CA LYS A 105 7.19 -15.97 -5.33
C LYS A 105 6.54 -14.59 -5.19
N TYR A 106 5.52 -14.46 -4.35
CA TYR A 106 4.85 -13.19 -4.12
C TYR A 106 5.80 -12.21 -3.42
N TRP A 107 6.43 -12.66 -2.34
CA TRP A 107 7.38 -11.84 -1.59
C TRP A 107 8.60 -11.46 -2.41
N LEU A 108 9.17 -12.41 -3.15
CA LEU A 108 10.28 -12.11 -4.05
C LEU A 108 9.91 -11.04 -5.08
N ARG A 109 8.69 -11.05 -5.61
CA ARG A 109 8.19 -10.00 -6.52
C ARG A 109 8.11 -8.64 -5.83
N VAL A 110 7.50 -8.56 -4.65
CA VAL A 110 7.34 -7.31 -3.88
C VAL A 110 8.71 -6.71 -3.53
N LEU A 111 9.62 -7.53 -2.99
CA LEU A 111 10.96 -7.09 -2.59
C LEU A 111 11.82 -6.71 -3.80
N SER A 112 11.70 -7.44 -4.92
CA SER A 112 12.38 -7.08 -6.17
C SER A 112 11.87 -5.77 -6.76
N GLU A 113 10.58 -5.49 -6.64
CA GLU A 113 10.01 -4.20 -7.05
C GLU A 113 10.63 -3.04 -6.25
N LEU A 114 10.71 -3.17 -4.93
CA LEU A 114 11.38 -2.18 -4.06
C LEU A 114 12.84 -1.97 -4.47
N LYS A 115 13.57 -3.05 -4.74
CA LYS A 115 14.95 -3.00 -5.20
C LYS A 115 15.08 -2.30 -6.56
N ASN A 116 14.20 -2.61 -7.51
CA ASN A 116 14.17 -1.98 -8.82
C ASN A 116 13.83 -0.48 -8.77
N ARG A 117 13.06 -0.06 -7.77
CA ARG A 117 12.74 1.35 -7.53
C ARG A 117 13.87 2.12 -6.85
N GLY A 118 14.91 1.45 -6.36
CA GLY A 118 16.12 2.10 -5.87
C GLY A 118 16.70 1.49 -4.60
N VAL A 119 15.94 0.70 -3.83
CA VAL A 119 16.37 0.18 -2.53
C VAL A 119 17.51 -0.83 -2.69
N GLN A 120 18.74 -0.39 -2.48
CA GLN A 120 19.93 -1.22 -2.60
C GLN A 120 20.23 -2.02 -1.34
N ASP A 121 19.96 -1.45 -0.17
CA ASP A 121 20.26 -2.08 1.12
C ASP A 121 19.22 -1.74 2.19
N VAL A 122 18.97 -2.72 3.06
CA VAL A 122 18.08 -2.61 4.21
C VAL A 122 18.79 -3.26 5.40
N LEU A 123 19.07 -2.51 6.46
CA LEU A 123 19.83 -3.08 7.58
C LEU A 123 18.98 -4.04 8.42
N ILE A 124 17.74 -3.65 8.72
CA ILE A 124 16.81 -4.44 9.53
C ILE A 124 15.46 -4.52 8.83
N VAL A 125 14.92 -5.72 8.67
CA VAL A 125 13.52 -5.92 8.29
C VAL A 125 12.77 -6.48 9.49
N VAL A 126 11.66 -5.83 9.84
CA VAL A 126 10.74 -6.25 10.91
C VAL A 126 9.45 -6.73 10.26
N CYS A 127 9.06 -7.98 10.52
CA CYS A 127 7.84 -8.56 9.95
C CYS A 127 7.25 -9.64 10.86
N ASP A 128 5.93 -9.69 11.02
CA ASP A 128 5.27 -10.68 11.90
C ASP A 128 4.68 -11.86 11.12
N GLY A 129 5.18 -13.08 11.38
CA GLY A 129 4.47 -14.32 11.05
C GLY A 129 4.25 -14.64 9.57
N LEU A 130 4.78 -13.83 8.65
CA LEU A 130 4.60 -13.99 7.20
C LEU A 130 5.48 -15.13 6.68
N LYS A 131 4.85 -16.21 6.23
CA LYS A 131 5.55 -17.39 5.70
C LYS A 131 6.40 -17.01 4.48
N HIS A 132 7.58 -17.62 4.35
CA HIS A 132 8.50 -17.44 3.23
C HIS A 132 9.07 -16.03 3.00
N LEU A 133 8.65 -15.04 3.80
CA LEU A 133 9.18 -13.69 3.71
C LEU A 133 10.65 -13.61 4.13
N PRO A 134 11.09 -14.22 5.26
CA PRO A 134 12.51 -14.24 5.65
C PRO A 134 13.42 -14.79 4.54
N ASP A 135 13.06 -15.95 3.96
CA ASP A 135 13.81 -16.57 2.85
C ASP A 135 13.90 -15.66 1.60
N SER A 136 12.87 -14.85 1.36
CA SER A 136 12.82 -13.91 0.24
C SER A 136 13.66 -12.66 0.51
N ILE A 137 13.71 -12.19 1.77
CA ILE A 137 14.55 -11.08 2.19
C ILE A 137 16.02 -11.45 2.03
N GLU A 138 16.44 -12.63 2.50
CA GLU A 138 17.82 -13.10 2.37
C GLU A 138 18.29 -13.22 0.92
N GLN A 139 17.37 -13.50 -0.02
CA GLN A 139 17.68 -13.53 -1.45
C GLN A 139 17.86 -12.14 -2.05
N VAL A 140 17.05 -11.15 -1.63
CA VAL A 140 17.06 -9.80 -2.22
C VAL A 140 18.16 -8.93 -1.60
N TRP A 141 18.31 -9.01 -0.28
CA TRP A 141 19.29 -8.29 0.55
C TRP A 141 19.97 -9.25 1.54
N PRO A 142 21.06 -9.94 1.12
CA PRO A 142 21.70 -10.98 1.93
C PRO A 142 22.38 -10.51 3.21
N GLN A 143 22.51 -9.19 3.43
CA GLN A 143 23.12 -8.61 4.62
C GLN A 143 22.08 -8.10 5.63
N THR A 144 20.80 -8.14 5.28
CA THR A 144 19.71 -7.70 6.13
C THR A 144 19.53 -8.61 7.33
N ILE A 145 19.34 -8.01 8.50
CA ILE A 145 18.92 -8.73 9.71
C ILE A 145 17.39 -8.80 9.71
N VAL A 146 16.84 -10.01 9.71
CA VAL A 146 15.38 -10.22 9.82
C VAL A 146 15.01 -10.38 11.29
N GLN A 147 14.05 -9.57 11.74
CA GLN A 147 13.45 -9.66 13.06
C GLN A 147 11.96 -10.04 12.92
N THR A 148 11.63 -11.22 13.43
CA THR A 148 10.26 -11.75 13.52
C THR A 148 9.70 -11.64 14.92
#